data_AF-A0A4R5WS25-F1
#
_entry.id   AF-A0A4R5WS25-F1
#
_cell.length_a   1.000
_cell.length_b   1.000
_cell.length_c   1.000
_cell.angle_alpha   90.00
_cell.angle_beta   90.00
_cell.angle_gamma   90.00
#
_symmetry.space_group_name_H-M   'P 1'
#
loop_
_entity.id
_entity.type
_entity.pdbx_description
1 polymer ?
#
loop_
_entity_poly.entity_id
_entity_poly.type
_entity_poly.pdbx_seq_one_letter_code
_entity_poly.pdbx_strand_id
1 'polypeptide(L)'
;MAPSPLKVDPDGLRSLAREVSDAAAGLKPGPAQAAAGPAWQPSAAAVGDVSAGIDHIDAECSKALTEFGTNLTKAATAYEATDAAGGAAVSRAMPGR
;
A
#
# COMPACT_ATOMS: atom_id res chain seq x y z
N MET A 1 -34.76 5.20 -1.44
CA MET A 1 -33.87 4.05 -1.19
C MET A 1 -32.89 4.50 -0.12
N ALA A 2 -33.01 3.99 1.11
CA ALA A 2 -32.07 4.34 2.17
C ALA A 2 -30.69 3.75 1.80
N PRO A 3 -29.57 4.49 1.99
CA PRO A 3 -28.26 3.93 1.76
C PRO A 3 -28.10 2.71 2.68
N SER A 4 -27.78 1.55 2.10
CA SER A 4 -27.38 0.38 2.88
C SER A 4 -26.23 0.82 3.79
N PRO A 5 -26.25 0.46 5.10
CA PRO A 5 -25.14 0.80 5.96
C PRO A 5 -23.89 0.09 5.41
N LEU A 6 -22.96 0.87 4.86
CA LEU A 6 -21.63 0.40 4.49
C LEU A 6 -20.95 -0.04 5.78
N LYS A 7 -21.08 -1.33 6.11
CA LYS A 7 -20.32 -1.91 7.21
C LYS A 7 -18.90 -2.11 6.71
N VAL A 8 -17.99 -1.29 7.20
CA VAL A 8 -16.57 -1.46 6.93
C VAL A 8 -16.08 -2.68 7.70
N ASP A 9 -15.23 -3.48 7.05
CA ASP A 9 -14.55 -4.63 7.64
C ASP A 9 -13.09 -4.25 7.92
N PRO A 10 -12.72 -3.91 9.18
CA PRO A 10 -11.35 -3.58 9.55
C PRO A 10 -10.36 -4.73 9.32
N ASP A 11 -10.81 -5.98 9.46
CA ASP A 11 -9.95 -7.15 9.24
C ASP A 11 -9.67 -7.36 7.76
N GLY A 12 -10.68 -7.17 6.91
CA GLY A 12 -10.51 -7.11 5.46
C GLY A 12 -9.51 -6.03 5.02
N LEU A 13 -9.59 -4.83 5.60
CA LEU A 13 -8.63 -3.75 5.33
C LEU A 13 -7.19 -4.13 5.77
N ARG A 14 -7.02 -4.82 6.89
CA ARG A 14 -5.71 -5.30 7.35
C ARG A 14 -5.17 -6.44 6.50
N SER A 15 -6.03 -7.35 6.03
CA SER A 15 -5.63 -8.39 5.08
C SER A 15 -5.10 -7.76 3.80
N LEU A 16 -5.87 -6.83 3.23
CA LEU A 16 -5.47 -6.13 2.02
C LEU A 16 -4.19 -5.31 2.23
N ALA A 17 -4.01 -4.69 3.40
CA ALA A 17 -2.76 -4.00 3.73
C ALA A 17 -1.54 -4.93 3.66
N ARG A 18 -1.66 -6.17 4.19
CA ARG A 18 -0.60 -7.18 4.13
C ARG A 18 -0.34 -7.65 2.70
N GLU A 19 -1.40 -7.95 1.95
CA GLU A 19 -1.29 -8.36 0.54
C GLU A 19 -0.54 -7.32 -0.29
N VAL A 20 -0.83 -6.04 -0.07
CA VAL A 20 -0.15 -4.94 -0.76
C VAL A 20 1.31 -4.80 -0.30
N SER A 21 1.60 -4.96 0.99
CA SER A 21 2.99 -4.97 1.50
C SER A 21 3.79 -6.14 0.94
N ASP A 22 3.19 -7.33 0.82
CA ASP A 22 3.83 -8.49 0.23
C ASP A 22 4.08 -8.28 -1.27
N ALA A 23 3.15 -7.66 -1.99
CA ALA A 23 3.35 -7.24 -3.37
C ALA A 23 4.50 -6.21 -3.51
N ALA A 24 4.58 -5.25 -2.58
CA ALA A 24 5.65 -4.25 -2.54
C ALA A 24 7.03 -4.88 -2.29
N ALA A 25 7.10 -5.90 -1.43
CA ALA A 25 8.32 -6.66 -1.16
C ALA A 25 8.67 -7.62 -2.31
N GLY A 26 7.67 -8.08 -3.06
CA GLY A 26 7.81 -8.91 -4.25
C GLY A 26 8.31 -8.15 -5.49
N LEU A 27 8.30 -6.82 -5.47
CA LEU A 27 9.00 -6.00 -6.47
C LEU A 27 10.50 -6.25 -6.31
N LYS A 28 11.00 -7.19 -7.11
CA LYS A 28 12.42 -7.50 -7.20
C LYS A 28 13.12 -6.32 -7.88
N PRO A 29 14.34 -5.92 -7.46
CA PRO A 29 15.15 -5.01 -8.26
C PRO A 29 15.21 -5.53 -9.71
N GLY A 30 15.14 -4.60 -10.65
CA GLY A 30 15.19 -4.85 -12.08
C GLY A 30 16.28 -5.84 -12.52
N PRO A 31 16.23 -6.32 -13.77
CA PRO A 31 17.26 -7.21 -14.29
C PRO A 31 18.64 -6.63 -13.95
N ALA A 32 19.51 -7.46 -13.35
CA ALA A 32 20.82 -7.05 -12.89
C ALA A 32 21.47 -6.18 -13.96
N GLN A 33 21.93 -4.98 -13.58
CA GLN A 33 22.50 -4.00 -14.51
C GLN A 33 23.40 -4.74 -15.49
N ALA A 34 23.05 -4.67 -16.77
CA ALA A 34 23.85 -5.32 -17.80
C ALA A 34 25.28 -4.83 -17.66
N ALA A 35 26.26 -5.75 -17.71
CA ALA A 35 27.66 -5.38 -17.63
C ALA A 35 27.90 -4.22 -18.60
N ALA A 36 28.43 -3.10 -18.08
CA ALA A 36 28.62 -1.90 -18.87
C ALA A 36 29.38 -2.26 -20.15
N GLY A 37 28.71 -2.11 -21.30
CA GLY A 37 29.33 -2.34 -22.58
C GLY A 37 30.49 -1.35 -22.80
N PRO A 38 31.38 -1.61 -23.76
CA PRO A 38 32.44 -0.67 -24.12
C PRO A 38 31.91 0.75 -24.28
N ALA A 39 32.57 1.73 -23.65
CA ALA A 39 32.09 3.13 -23.61
C ALA A 39 31.91 3.80 -24.98
N TRP A 40 32.52 3.24 -26.04
CA TRP A 40 32.36 3.71 -27.41
C TRP A 40 31.06 3.23 -28.08
N GLN A 41 30.36 2.25 -27.50
CA GLN A 41 29.06 1.78 -28.01
C GLN A 41 27.92 2.64 -27.45
N PRO A 42 27.16 3.37 -28.29
CA PRO A 42 26.01 4.16 -27.83
C PRO A 42 24.95 3.32 -27.10
N SER A 43 24.81 2.04 -27.47
CA SER A 43 23.89 1.11 -26.81
C SER A 43 24.27 0.83 -25.36
N ALA A 44 25.54 0.96 -24.97
CA ALA A 44 25.97 0.74 -23.59
C ALA A 44 25.42 1.82 -22.65
N ALA A 45 25.45 3.09 -23.08
CA ALA A 45 24.84 4.20 -22.34
C ALA A 45 23.32 4.04 -22.24
N ALA A 46 22.65 3.73 -23.35
CA ALA A 46 21.20 3.53 -23.37
C ALA A 46 20.75 2.39 -22.45
N VAL A 47 21.50 1.29 -22.37
CA VAL A 47 21.20 0.19 -21.45
C VAL A 47 21.38 0.60 -19.98
N GLY A 48 22.40 1.42 -19.68
CA GLY A 48 22.59 1.99 -18.35
C GLY A 48 21.42 2.88 -17.92
N ASP A 49 20.98 3.79 -18.80
CA ASP A 49 19.85 4.69 -18.54
C ASP A 49 18.54 3.92 -18.35
N VAL A 50 18.28 2.89 -19.18
CA VAL A 50 17.10 2.03 -19.03
C VAL A 50 17.15 1.26 -17.70
N SER A 51 18.32 0.73 -17.33
CA SER A 51 18.46 0.00 -16.06
C SER A 51 18.19 0.91 -14.87
N ALA A 52 18.76 2.12 -14.86
CA ALA A 52 18.50 3.11 -13.83
C ALA A 52 17.02 3.55 -13.78
N GLY A 53 16.37 3.67 -14.94
CA GLY A 53 14.95 3.95 -15.04
C GLY A 53 14.07 2.85 -14.43
N ILE A 54 14.43 1.58 -14.67
CA ILE A 54 13.73 0.43 -14.06
C ILE A 54 13.91 0.45 -12.54
N ASP A 55 15.14 0.62 -12.05
CA ASP A 55 15.44 0.69 -10.61
C ASP A 55 14.63 1.81 -9.92
N HIS A 56 14.49 2.97 -10.58
CA HIS A 56 13.69 4.08 -10.07
C HIS A 56 12.19 3.74 -10.02
N ILE A 57 11.63 3.14 -11.08
CA ILE A 57 10.21 2.75 -11.13
C ILE A 57 9.90 1.70 -10.07
N ASP A 58 10.76 0.69 -9.89
CA ASP A 58 10.58 -0.34 -8.86
C ASP A 58 10.54 0.28 -7.46
N ALA A 59 11.44 1.24 -7.18
CA ALA A 59 11.49 1.94 -5.90
C ALA A 59 10.23 2.79 -5.65
N GLU A 60 9.77 3.57 -6.63
CA GLU A 60 8.56 4.39 -6.50
C GLU A 60 7.30 3.52 -6.36
N CYS A 61 7.20 2.42 -7.12
CA CYS A 61 6.09 1.48 -6.98
C CYS A 61 6.08 0.81 -5.61
N SER A 62 7.22 0.34 -5.11
CA SER A 62 7.31 -0.29 -3.78
C SER A 62 6.93 0.68 -2.67
N LYS A 63 7.39 1.94 -2.77
CA LYS A 63 7.02 3.02 -1.86
C LYS A 63 5.52 3.30 -1.89
N ALA A 64 4.93 3.47 -3.07
CA ALA A 64 3.51 3.76 -3.22
C ALA A 64 2.62 2.64 -2.64
N LEU A 65 2.96 1.38 -2.89
CA LEU A 65 2.25 0.24 -2.32
C LEU A 65 2.39 0.20 -0.79
N THR A 66 3.58 0.45 -0.26
CA THR A 66 3.80 0.51 1.19
C THR A 66 2.98 1.62 1.87
N GLU A 67 2.93 2.81 1.26
CA GLU A 67 2.11 3.93 1.72
C GLU A 67 0.62 3.60 1.67
N PHE A 68 0.16 2.94 0.60
CA PHE A 68 -1.22 2.51 0.46
C PHE A 68 -1.61 1.50 1.56
N GLY A 69 -0.80 0.46 1.79
CA GLY A 69 -1.03 -0.50 2.88
C GLY A 69 -1.04 0.14 4.27
N THR A 70 -0.18 1.14 4.50
CA THR A 70 -0.18 1.94 5.73
C THR A 70 -1.51 2.69 5.90
N ASN A 71 -2.03 3.28 4.82
CA ASN A 71 -3.30 4.01 4.86
C ASN A 71 -4.50 3.09 5.11
N LEU A 72 -4.51 1.87 4.56
CA LEU A 72 -5.52 0.85 4.86
C LEU A 72 -5.52 0.49 6.35
N THR A 73 -4.34 0.30 6.93
CA THR A 73 -4.20 0.01 8.37
C THR A 73 -4.69 1.17 9.23
N LYS A 74 -4.36 2.42 8.85
CA LYS A 74 -4.88 3.62 9.53
C LYS A 74 -6.40 3.71 9.45
N ALA A 75 -6.97 3.42 8.28
CA ALA A 75 -8.42 3.41 8.08
C ALA A 75 -9.11 2.37 8.97
N ALA A 76 -8.58 1.14 9.03
CA ALA A 76 -9.10 0.08 9.91
C ALA A 76 -9.19 0.55 11.37
N THR A 77 -8.10 1.12 11.89
CA THR A 77 -8.03 1.67 13.26
C THR A 77 -9.03 2.82 13.46
N ALA A 78 -9.19 3.72 12.48
CA ALA A 78 -10.12 4.83 12.59
C ALA A 78 -11.59 4.37 12.61
N TYR A 79 -11.94 3.34 11.84
CA TYR A 79 -13.29 2.77 11.85
C TYR A 79 -13.61 2.09 13.18
N GLU A 80 -12.69 1.31 13.73
CA GLU A 80 -12.88 0.69 15.06
C GLU A 80 -13.02 1.72 16.17
N ALA A 81 -12.19 2.78 16.16
CA ALA A 81 -12.29 3.86 17.14
C ALA A 81 -13.65 4.58 17.04
N THR A 82 -14.14 4.78 15.82
CA THR A 82 -15.45 5.40 15.57
C THR A 82 -16.59 4.51 16.08
N ASP A 83 -16.54 3.20 15.82
CA ASP A 83 -17.54 2.24 16.27
C ASP A 83 -17.58 2.15 17.80
N ALA A 84 -16.41 2.08 18.45
CA ALA A 84 -16.29 2.10 19.90
C ALA A 84 -16.85 3.39 20.53
N ALA A 85 -16.52 4.55 19.96
CA ALA A 85 -17.06 5.84 20.41
C ALA A 85 -18.58 5.92 20.23
N GLY A 86 -19.10 5.43 19.10
CA GLY A 86 -20.54 5.33 18.84
C GLY A 86 -21.24 4.43 19.85
N GLY A 87 -20.72 3.23 20.09
CA GLY A 87 -21.24 2.29 21.07
C GLY A 87 -21.26 2.86 22.50
N ALA A 88 -20.20 3.58 22.89
CA ALA A 88 -20.15 4.28 24.18
C ALA A 88 -21.19 5.39 24.29
N ALA A 89 -21.41 6.16 23.22
CA ALA A 89 -22.43 7.22 23.19
C ALA A 89 -23.85 6.64 23.30
N VAL A 90 -24.14 5.55 22.59
CA VAL A 90 -25.44 4.85 22.68
C VAL A 90 -25.66 4.28 24.09
N SER A 91 -24.65 3.63 24.66
CA SER A 91 -24.71 3.07 26.02
C SER A 91 -24.98 4.17 27.07
N ARG A 92 -24.42 5.36 26.88
CA ARG A 92 -24.66 6.53 27.74
C ARG A 92 -26.07 7.10 27.55
N ALA A 93 -26.58 7.11 26.32
CA ALA A 93 -27.92 7.61 26.01
C ALA A 93 -29.03 6.65 26.45
N MET A 94 -28.75 5.35 26.59
CA MET A 94 -29.70 4.33 27.04
C MET A 94 -29.18 3.53 28.25
N PRO A 95 -29.02 4.15 29.44
CA PRO A 95 -28.60 3.41 30.62
C PRO A 95 -29.72 2.47 31.09
N GLY A 96 -29.46 1.16 31.13
CA GLY A 96 -30.37 0.17 31.74
C GLY A 96 -31.34 -0.56 30.80
N ARG A 97 -31.10 -0.55 29.48
CA ARG A 97 -31.65 -1.55 28.55
C ARG A 97 -30.57 -2.53 28.12
#